data_AF-A0A4Y2FL73-F1
#
_entry.id   AF-A0A4Y2FL73-F1
#
_cell.length_a   1.000
_cell.length_b   1.000
_cell.length_c   1.000
_cell.angle_alpha   90.00
_cell.angle_beta   90.00
_cell.angle_gamma   90.00
#
_symmetry.space_group_name_H-M   'P 1'
#
loop_
_entity.id
_entity.type
_entity.pdbx_description
1 polymer ?
#
loop_
_entity_poly.entity_id
_entity_poly.type
_entity_poly.pdbx_seq_one_letter_code
_entity_poly.pdbx_strand_id
1 'polypeptide(L)'
;MPCFHSDILRGFFPVFNEYSQKLVEFLQEETKKEFTYIETPVTLLTLDIICETMFGVKMGALGNDTSQYVKSFRRCLELFMLRLFKIWNWPNCIFKLSKDGKEMMRHMKIVQDFTRNIIREKKKRYLSGQRDKSRAKHKALLDLLLDRHMETGELSEEDIREEVDTFALAGHETVSTAIAWALYLIGLYSDVQTKIHEELDKVFGEDTERPASEKDLSDLQYLDCVLKETNRIYPAAPLFGRKILEDTNICK
;
A
#
# COMPACT_ATOMS: atom_id res chain seq x y z
N MET A 1 -8.59 -13.51 -8.50
CA MET A 1 -9.07 -12.94 -7.22
C MET A 1 -10.21 -11.96 -7.52
N PRO A 2 -11.44 -12.21 -7.04
CA PRO A 2 -12.58 -11.34 -7.34
C PRO A 2 -12.39 -9.91 -6.81
N CYS A 3 -11.65 -9.70 -5.72
CA CYS A 3 -11.42 -8.40 -5.08
C CYS A 3 -10.67 -7.36 -5.94
N PHE A 4 -9.99 -7.80 -7.00
CA PHE A 4 -9.20 -6.95 -7.90
C PHE A 4 -9.78 -6.92 -9.33
N HIS A 5 -11.06 -7.30 -9.48
CA HIS A 5 -11.74 -7.15 -10.76
C HIS A 5 -11.87 -5.67 -11.12
N SER A 6 -11.78 -5.32 -12.41
CA SER A 6 -11.78 -3.93 -12.88
C SER A 6 -12.94 -3.10 -12.34
N ASP A 7 -14.12 -3.69 -12.22
CA ASP A 7 -15.31 -3.00 -11.68
C ASP A 7 -15.18 -2.61 -10.20
N ILE A 8 -14.43 -3.37 -9.40
CA ILE A 8 -14.11 -2.99 -8.01
C ILE A 8 -13.07 -1.88 -7.99
N LEU A 9 -12.03 -2.00 -8.82
CA LEU A 9 -10.97 -0.99 -8.92
C LEU A 9 -11.51 0.37 -9.36
N ARG A 10 -12.50 0.40 -10.25
CA ARG A 10 -13.26 1.63 -10.61
C ARG A 10 -13.87 2.31 -9.39
N GLY A 11 -14.37 1.53 -8.44
CA GLY A 11 -14.92 2.03 -7.19
C GLY A 11 -13.89 2.71 -6.28
N PHE A 12 -12.59 2.55 -6.53
CA PHE A 12 -11.51 3.15 -5.73
C PHE A 12 -11.09 4.54 -6.21
N PHE A 13 -11.46 4.94 -7.43
CA PHE A 13 -11.11 6.26 -7.99
C PHE A 13 -11.50 7.45 -7.11
N PRO A 14 -12.69 7.51 -6.49
CA PRO A 14 -13.03 8.60 -5.58
C PRO A 14 -12.05 8.71 -4.41
N VAL A 15 -11.61 7.57 -3.87
CA VAL A 15 -10.63 7.51 -2.77
C VAL A 15 -9.26 7.98 -3.26
N PHE A 16 -8.79 7.51 -4.42
CA PHE A 16 -7.50 7.95 -4.96
C PHE A 16 -7.47 9.46 -5.22
N ASN A 17 -8.55 10.03 -5.78
CA ASN A 17 -8.64 11.47 -6.00
C ASN A 17 -8.68 12.27 -4.68
N GLU A 18 -9.49 11.85 -3.70
CA GLU A 18 -9.56 12.50 -2.38
C GLU A 18 -8.18 12.57 -1.72
N TYR A 19 -7.46 11.45 -1.69
CA TYR A 19 -6.14 11.40 -1.06
C TYR A 19 -5.07 12.11 -1.88
N SER A 20 -5.12 12.04 -3.22
CA SER A 20 -4.20 12.80 -4.07
C SER A 20 -4.33 14.31 -3.83
N GLN A 21 -5.54 14.83 -3.65
CA GLN A 21 -5.76 16.23 -3.31
C GLN A 21 -5.14 16.59 -1.95
N LYS A 22 -5.32 15.74 -0.93
CA LYS A 22 -4.68 15.93 0.39
C LYS A 22 -3.15 15.94 0.29
N LEU A 23 -2.56 15.14 -0.62
CA LEU A 23 -1.12 15.18 -0.87
C LEU A 23 -0.70 16.52 -1.47
N VAL A 24 -1.45 17.02 -2.45
CA VAL A 24 -1.18 18.32 -3.08
C VAL A 24 -1.26 19.44 -2.05
N GLU A 25 -2.31 19.48 -1.22
CA GLU A 25 -2.46 20.44 -0.12
C GLU A 25 -1.27 20.39 0.85
N PHE A 26 -0.84 19.18 1.22
CA PHE A 26 0.36 18.99 2.05
C PHE A 26 1.61 19.54 1.35
N LEU A 27 1.84 19.17 0.09
CA LEU A 27 3.03 19.60 -0.66
C LEU A 27 3.06 21.11 -0.89
N GLN A 28 1.90 21.76 -1.08
CA GLN A 28 1.79 23.22 -1.20
C GLN A 28 2.29 23.91 0.08
N GLU A 29 1.91 23.42 1.26
CA GLU A 29 2.41 23.96 2.53
C GLU A 29 3.91 23.71 2.73
N GLU A 30 4.42 22.57 2.26
CA GLU A 30 5.84 22.21 2.32
C GLU A 30 6.72 23.06 1.39
N THR A 31 6.17 23.70 0.35
CA THR A 31 6.94 24.63 -0.52
C THR A 31 7.51 25.83 0.24
N LYS A 32 6.98 26.13 1.43
CA LYS A 32 7.48 27.20 2.31
C LYS A 32 8.77 26.81 3.04
N LYS A 33 9.14 25.53 3.01
CA LYS A 33 10.36 24.99 3.65
C LYS A 33 11.47 24.83 2.61
N GLU A 34 12.71 24.89 3.09
CA GLU A 34 13.89 24.66 2.25
C GLU A 34 14.02 23.18 1.81
N PHE A 35 13.61 22.25 2.68
CA PHE A 35 13.72 20.82 2.44
C PHE A 35 12.58 20.07 3.12
N THR A 36 12.05 19.07 2.40
CA THR A 36 10.98 18.20 2.87
C THR A 36 11.26 16.76 2.52
N TYR A 37 11.10 15.88 3.51
CA TYR A 37 11.22 14.44 3.33
C TYR A 37 9.87 13.83 2.90
N ILE A 38 9.72 13.54 1.61
CA ILE A 38 8.43 13.17 0.99
C ILE A 38 7.99 11.72 1.25
N GLU A 39 8.91 10.83 1.62
CA GLU A 39 8.60 9.41 1.77
C GLU A 39 7.60 9.15 2.91
N THR A 40 7.77 9.83 4.06
CA THR A 40 6.87 9.69 5.21
C THR A 40 5.42 10.06 4.88
N PRO A 41 5.09 11.27 4.37
CA PRO A 41 3.71 11.63 4.05
C PRO A 41 3.10 10.75 2.95
N VAL A 42 3.88 10.36 1.93
CA VAL A 42 3.42 9.43 0.89
C VAL A 42 3.12 8.04 1.47
N THR A 43 3.92 7.56 2.43
CA THR A 43 3.67 6.27 3.11
C THR A 43 2.41 6.31 3.97
N LEU A 44 2.18 7.40 4.70
CA LEU A 44 0.95 7.57 5.49
C LEU A 44 -0.29 7.65 4.61
N LEU A 45 -0.19 8.36 3.49
CA LEU A 45 -1.27 8.50 2.53
C LEU A 45 -1.62 7.18 1.83
N THR A 46 -0.62 6.42 1.40
CA THR A 46 -0.85 5.10 0.77
C THR A 46 -1.41 4.09 1.79
N LEU A 47 -1.03 4.19 3.06
CA LEU A 47 -1.63 3.41 4.15
C LEU A 47 -3.12 3.75 4.33
N ASP A 48 -3.47 5.03 4.30
CA ASP A 48 -4.87 5.48 4.35
C ASP A 48 -5.68 4.95 3.14
N ILE A 49 -5.12 5.05 1.93
CA ILE A 49 -5.74 4.56 0.70
C ILE A 49 -6.02 3.06 0.79
N ILE A 50 -5.04 2.24 1.17
CA ILE A 50 -5.24 0.78 1.25
C ILE A 50 -6.26 0.42 2.35
N CYS A 51 -6.25 1.13 3.48
CA CYS A 51 -7.22 0.90 4.55
C CYS A 51 -8.65 1.25 4.12
N GLU A 52 -8.85 2.35 3.40
CA GLU A 52 -10.18 2.76 2.95
C GLU A 52 -10.68 1.88 1.79
N THR A 53 -9.82 1.57 0.81
CA THR A 53 -10.21 0.79 -0.38
C THR A 53 -10.41 -0.70 -0.07
N MET A 54 -9.41 -1.35 0.56
CA MET A 54 -9.39 -2.80 0.74
C MET A 54 -10.04 -3.26 2.04
N PHE A 55 -9.97 -2.45 3.10
CA PHE A 55 -10.53 -2.79 4.41
C PHE A 55 -11.82 -2.03 4.73
N GLY A 56 -12.09 -0.91 4.05
CA GLY A 56 -13.28 -0.09 4.28
C GLY A 56 -13.25 0.65 5.61
N VAL A 57 -12.05 1.01 6.09
CA VAL A 57 -11.83 1.74 7.35
C VAL A 57 -11.07 3.02 7.05
N LYS A 58 -11.61 4.17 7.48
CA LYS A 58 -10.94 5.47 7.39
C LYS A 58 -10.07 5.66 8.63
N MET A 59 -8.75 5.65 8.46
CA MET A 59 -7.79 5.75 9.56
C MET A 59 -7.38 7.20 9.87
N GLY A 60 -7.23 8.03 8.83
CA GLY A 60 -6.72 9.40 8.99
C GLY A 60 -5.25 9.42 9.38
N ALA A 61 -4.45 8.51 8.83
CA ALA A 61 -3.04 8.30 9.13
C ALA A 61 -2.18 9.55 8.87
N LEU A 62 -2.50 10.34 7.83
CA LEU A 62 -1.78 11.57 7.51
C LEU A 62 -1.89 12.64 8.61
N GLY A 63 -3.01 12.68 9.34
CA GLY A 63 -3.29 13.68 10.40
C GLY A 63 -3.08 13.16 11.83
N ASN A 64 -2.90 11.86 12.02
CA ASN A 64 -2.77 11.22 13.33
C ASN A 64 -1.36 10.64 13.54
N ASP A 65 -0.97 10.40 14.80
CA ASP A 65 0.29 9.73 15.17
C ASP A 65 0.25 8.21 14.89
N THR A 66 -0.15 7.81 13.68
CA THR A 66 0.02 6.45 13.15
C THR A 66 1.50 6.12 12.84
N SER A 67 2.40 7.05 13.19
CA SER A 67 3.83 6.92 13.02
C SER A 67 4.39 5.69 13.75
N GLN A 68 3.79 5.28 14.88
CA GLN A 68 4.26 4.11 15.61
C GLN A 68 4.06 2.81 14.83
N TYR A 69 2.93 2.66 14.11
CA TYR A 69 2.69 1.51 13.25
C TYR A 69 3.71 1.48 12.12
N VAL A 70 3.81 2.57 11.34
CA VAL A 70 4.72 2.66 10.18
C VAL A 70 6.18 2.43 10.61
N LYS A 71 6.63 3.07 11.70
CA LYS A 71 7.99 2.88 12.25
C LYS A 71 8.23 1.42 12.66
N SER A 72 7.26 0.81 13.35
CA SER A 72 7.39 -0.60 13.78
C SER A 72 7.38 -1.54 12.59
N PHE A 73 6.58 -1.23 11.58
CA PHE A 73 6.47 -1.99 10.36
C PHE A 73 7.78 -1.98 9.56
N ARG A 74 8.34 -0.79 9.29
CA ARG A 74 9.66 -0.65 8.66
C ARG A 74 10.76 -1.34 9.45
N ARG A 75 10.73 -1.23 10.78
CA ARG A 75 11.71 -1.92 11.63
C ARG A 75 11.61 -3.44 11.52
N CYS A 76 10.41 -4.00 11.40
CA CYS A 76 10.21 -5.42 11.10
C CYS A 76 10.84 -5.80 9.75
N LEU A 77 10.66 -4.99 8.70
CA LEU A 77 11.27 -5.23 7.39
C LEU A 77 12.80 -5.18 7.43
N GLU A 78 13.39 -4.19 8.11
CA GLU A 78 14.84 -4.09 8.30
C GLU A 78 15.41 -5.33 9.01
N LEU A 79 14.78 -5.75 10.11
CA LEU A 79 15.20 -6.94 10.86
C LEU A 79 15.03 -8.22 10.05
N PHE A 80 13.99 -8.31 9.22
CA PHE A 80 13.80 -9.40 8.26
C PHE A 80 14.94 -9.43 7.24
N MET A 81 15.28 -8.29 6.63
CA MET A 81 16.40 -8.19 5.69
C MET A 81 17.75 -8.55 6.35
N LEU A 82 18.00 -8.06 7.57
CA LEU A 82 19.19 -8.43 8.34
C LEU A 82 19.24 -9.94 8.62
N ARG A 83 18.11 -10.58 8.89
CA ARG A 83 18.03 -12.03 9.11
C ARG A 83 18.35 -12.82 7.84
N LEU A 84 17.98 -12.32 6.65
CA LEU A 84 18.34 -12.97 5.38
C LEU A 84 19.87 -13.09 5.22
N PHE A 85 20.63 -12.05 5.58
CA PHE A 85 22.09 -12.04 5.42
C PHE A 85 22.86 -12.63 6.62
N LYS A 86 22.26 -12.69 7.82
CA LYS A 86 22.89 -13.27 9.02
C LYS A 86 22.54 -14.76 9.15
N ILE A 87 23.33 -15.63 8.52
CA ILE A 87 23.10 -17.09 8.47
C ILE A 87 22.93 -17.71 9.87
N TRP A 88 23.66 -17.22 10.88
CA TRP A 88 23.52 -17.69 12.27
C TRP A 88 22.17 -17.38 12.92
N ASN A 89 21.41 -16.42 12.38
CA ASN A 89 20.05 -16.08 12.81
C ASN A 89 18.96 -16.85 12.04
N TRP A 90 19.31 -17.79 11.15
CA TRP A 90 18.31 -18.58 10.43
C TRP A 90 17.56 -19.56 11.35
N PRO A 91 18.21 -20.30 12.26
CA PRO A 91 17.49 -21.18 13.19
C PRO A 91 16.53 -20.40 14.09
N ASN A 92 15.24 -20.77 14.06
CA ASN A 92 14.19 -20.05 14.78
C ASN A 92 14.46 -19.91 16.29
N CYS A 93 15.00 -20.94 16.93
CA CYS A 93 15.31 -20.91 18.36
C CYS A 93 16.38 -19.87 18.69
N ILE A 94 17.46 -19.82 17.90
CA ILE A 94 18.56 -18.86 18.06
C ILE A 94 18.03 -17.44 17.83
N PHE A 95 17.28 -17.24 16.76
CA PHE A 95 16.72 -15.92 16.44
C PHE A 95 15.82 -15.40 17.55
N LYS A 96 14.87 -16.20 18.04
CA LYS A 96 13.95 -15.80 19.13
C LYS A 96 14.68 -15.40 20.42
N LEU A 97 15.85 -15.99 20.68
CA LEU A 97 16.67 -15.67 21.85
C LEU A 97 17.59 -14.45 21.63
N SER A 98 17.93 -14.14 20.38
CA SER A 98 18.76 -13.00 19.99
C SER A 98 18.11 -11.65 20.30
N LYS A 99 18.93 -10.59 20.33
CA LYS A 99 18.44 -9.21 20.45
C LYS A 99 17.51 -8.84 19.29
N ASP A 100 17.93 -9.13 18.07
CA ASP A 100 17.19 -8.85 16.83
C ASP A 100 15.81 -9.53 16.83
N GLY A 101 15.73 -10.80 17.24
CA GLY A 101 14.45 -11.51 17.29
C GLY A 101 13.52 -11.04 18.40
N LYS A 102 14.05 -10.68 19.57
CA LYS A 102 13.25 -10.05 20.64
C LYS A 102 12.70 -8.68 20.21
N GLU A 103 13.49 -7.91 19.50
CA GLU A 103 13.09 -6.63 18.93
C GLU A 103 12.01 -6.80 17.85
N MET A 104 12.20 -7.75 16.92
CA MET A 104 11.21 -8.07 15.89
C MET A 104 9.87 -8.50 16.51
N MET A 105 9.88 -9.35 17.54
CA MET A 105 8.64 -9.76 18.23
C MET A 105 7.91 -8.59 18.89
N ARG A 106 8.62 -7.58 19.42
CA ARG A 106 8.00 -6.38 20.00
C ARG A 106 7.30 -5.54 18.95
N HIS A 107 7.98 -5.26 17.84
CA HIS A 107 7.39 -4.48 16.74
C HIS A 107 6.26 -5.25 16.03
N MET A 108 6.42 -6.56 15.85
CA MET A 108 5.38 -7.42 15.29
C MET A 108 4.10 -7.36 16.10
N LYS A 109 4.19 -7.28 17.45
CA LYS A 109 3.01 -7.12 18.29
C LYS A 109 2.26 -5.81 17.96
N ILE A 110 2.96 -4.70 17.76
CA ILE A 110 2.36 -3.40 17.40
C ILE A 110 1.67 -3.49 16.02
N VAL A 111 2.34 -4.10 15.04
CA VAL A 111 1.79 -4.30 13.69
C VAL A 111 0.52 -5.15 13.75
N GLN A 112 0.56 -6.27 14.47
CA GLN A 112 -0.59 -7.15 14.60
C GLN A 112 -1.73 -6.52 15.41
N ASP A 113 -1.44 -5.72 16.43
CA ASP A 113 -2.46 -5.01 17.22
C ASP A 113 -3.19 -3.97 16.37
N PHE A 114 -2.47 -3.28 15.47
CA PHE A 114 -3.07 -2.40 14.48
C PHE A 114 -4.07 -3.14 13.57
N THR A 115 -3.64 -4.26 12.99
CA THR A 115 -4.50 -5.09 12.12
C THR A 115 -5.71 -5.66 12.85
N ARG A 116 -5.52 -6.12 14.10
CA ARG A 116 -6.63 -6.58 14.95
C ARG A 116 -7.64 -5.48 15.23
N ASN A 117 -7.20 -4.23 15.38
CA ASN A 117 -8.11 -3.10 15.57
C ASN A 117 -8.95 -2.84 14.31
N ILE A 118 -8.34 -2.86 13.12
CA ILE A 118 -9.07 -2.74 11.83
C ILE A 118 -10.15 -3.82 11.72
N ILE A 119 -9.79 -5.08 11.99
CA ILE A 119 -10.72 -6.22 11.94
C ILE A 119 -11.86 -6.04 12.94
N ARG A 120 -11.56 -5.63 14.19
CA ARG A 120 -12.58 -5.37 15.22
C ARG A 120 -13.55 -4.27 14.83
N GLU A 121 -13.05 -3.14 14.33
CA GLU A 121 -13.90 -2.03 13.90
C GLU A 121 -14.82 -2.45 12.75
N LYS A 122 -14.29 -3.18 11.78
CA LYS A 122 -15.06 -3.70 10.67
C LYS A 122 -16.12 -4.70 11.12
N LYS A 123 -15.76 -5.65 11.98
CA LYS A 123 -16.68 -6.65 12.55
C LYS A 123 -17.81 -5.99 13.36
N LYS A 124 -17.52 -4.92 14.11
CA LYS A 124 -18.53 -4.14 14.84
C LYS A 124 -19.56 -3.52 13.90
N ARG A 125 -19.12 -2.93 12.77
CA ARG A 125 -20.01 -2.38 11.73
C ARG A 125 -20.80 -3.47 11.01
N TYR A 126 -20.18 -4.63 10.79
CA TYR A 126 -20.81 -5.78 10.18
C TYR A 126 -21.98 -6.31 11.04
N LEU A 127 -21.75 -6.49 12.35
CA LEU A 127 -22.75 -7.01 13.30
C LEU A 127 -23.86 -6.02 13.63
N SER A 128 -23.63 -4.71 13.51
CA SER A 128 -24.66 -3.69 13.80
C SER A 128 -25.75 -3.58 12.73
N GLY A 129 -25.73 -4.45 11.70
CA GLY A 129 -26.71 -4.41 10.61
C GLY A 129 -26.50 -3.25 9.64
N GLN A 130 -25.47 -2.42 9.85
CA GLN A 130 -24.94 -1.46 8.88
C GLN A 130 -24.16 -2.20 7.78
N ARG A 131 -24.75 -3.27 7.23
CA ARG A 131 -24.30 -3.80 5.95
C ARG A 131 -24.49 -2.66 4.96
N ASP A 132 -23.42 -2.27 4.29
CA ASP A 132 -23.47 -1.33 3.19
C ASP A 132 -24.23 -2.00 2.04
N LYS A 133 -25.57 -1.98 2.11
CA LYS A 133 -26.48 -2.65 1.15
C LYS A 133 -26.26 -2.12 -0.27
N SER A 134 -25.64 -0.95 -0.39
CA SER A 134 -25.21 -0.33 -1.64
C SER A 134 -24.07 -1.09 -2.35
N ARG A 135 -23.25 -1.87 -1.62
CA ARG A 135 -22.08 -2.60 -2.14
C ARG A 135 -22.31 -4.09 -2.37
N ALA A 136 -23.56 -4.55 -2.41
CA ALA A 136 -23.91 -5.97 -2.52
C ALA A 136 -23.29 -6.70 -3.73
N LYS A 137 -22.92 -5.98 -4.80
CA LYS A 137 -22.33 -6.55 -6.02
C LYS A 137 -20.79 -6.58 -6.01
N HIS A 138 -20.13 -5.75 -5.21
CA HIS A 138 -18.67 -5.53 -5.23
C HIS A 138 -18.16 -5.22 -3.82
N LYS A 139 -17.79 -6.27 -3.08
CA LYS A 139 -17.31 -6.21 -1.69
C LYS A 139 -15.81 -5.92 -1.63
N ALA A 140 -15.38 -5.16 -0.62
CA ALA A 140 -13.96 -4.99 -0.33
C ALA A 140 -13.35 -6.33 0.14
N LEU A 141 -12.03 -6.46 0.10
CA LEU A 141 -11.35 -7.70 0.49
C LEU A 141 -11.72 -8.14 1.91
N LEU A 142 -11.68 -7.23 2.89
CA LEU A 142 -12.00 -7.59 4.27
C LEU A 142 -13.47 -8.01 4.45
N ASP A 143 -14.39 -7.45 3.67
CA ASP A 143 -15.79 -7.88 3.68
C ASP A 143 -15.92 -9.34 3.20
N LEU A 144 -15.20 -9.70 2.13
CA LEU A 144 -15.19 -11.07 1.60
C LEU A 144 -14.57 -12.08 2.58
N LEU A 145 -13.48 -11.70 3.25
CA LEU A 145 -12.85 -12.53 4.28
C LEU A 145 -13.76 -12.74 5.49
N LEU A 146 -14.45 -11.68 5.95
CA LEU A 146 -15.40 -11.76 7.05
C LEU A 146 -16.64 -12.61 6.69
N ASP A 147 -17.16 -12.51 5.47
CA ASP A 147 -18.27 -13.37 5.03
C ASP A 147 -17.87 -14.85 5.07
N ARG A 148 -16.67 -15.19 4.58
CA ARG A 148 -16.15 -16.57 4.64
C ARG A 148 -16.03 -17.08 6.07
N HIS A 149 -15.49 -16.26 6.96
CA HIS A 149 -15.39 -16.60 8.38
C HIS A 149 -16.76 -16.82 9.04
N MET A 150 -17.74 -15.93 8.79
CA MET A 150 -19.03 -15.95 9.47
C MET A 150 -20.04 -16.92 8.86
N GLU A 151 -20.04 -17.10 7.54
CA GLU A 151 -21.04 -17.92 6.84
C GLU A 151 -20.59 -19.39 6.71
N THR A 152 -19.31 -19.62 6.45
CA THR A 152 -18.79 -20.97 6.17
C THR A 152 -17.86 -21.52 7.25
N GLY A 153 -17.26 -20.66 8.07
CA GLY A 153 -16.24 -21.06 9.05
C GLY A 153 -14.93 -21.54 8.42
N GLU A 154 -14.75 -21.36 7.10
CA GLU A 154 -13.55 -21.80 6.35
C GLU A 154 -12.27 -21.07 6.77
N LEU A 155 -12.40 -19.86 7.32
CA LEU A 155 -11.28 -19.02 7.77
C LEU A 155 -11.39 -18.75 9.26
N SER A 156 -10.28 -18.86 9.98
CA SER A 156 -10.18 -18.38 11.36
C SER A 156 -9.93 -16.87 11.41
N GLU A 157 -10.11 -16.24 12.58
CA GLU A 157 -9.80 -14.81 12.75
C GLU A 157 -8.29 -14.54 12.59
N GLU A 158 -7.44 -15.51 12.90
CA GLU A 158 -5.99 -15.42 12.66
C GLU A 158 -5.66 -15.49 11.17
N ASP A 159 -6.34 -16.34 10.38
CA ASP A 159 -6.16 -16.37 8.92
C ASP A 159 -6.55 -15.03 8.30
N ILE A 160 -7.66 -14.43 8.73
CA ILE A 160 -8.07 -13.09 8.29
C ILE A 160 -7.01 -12.05 8.64
N ARG A 161 -6.47 -12.08 9.87
CA ARG A 161 -5.39 -11.17 10.29
C ARG A 161 -4.18 -11.30 9.39
N GLU A 162 -3.73 -12.51 9.10
CA GLU A 162 -2.55 -12.76 8.27
C GLU A 162 -2.73 -12.26 6.83
N GLU A 163 -3.92 -12.42 6.26
CA GLU A 163 -4.25 -11.84 4.95
C GLU A 163 -4.26 -10.30 5.00
N VAL A 164 -4.88 -9.70 6.02
CA VAL A 164 -4.89 -8.24 6.18
C VAL A 164 -3.47 -7.69 6.38
N ASP A 165 -2.63 -8.34 7.19
CA ASP A 165 -1.22 -7.98 7.38
C ASP A 165 -0.46 -8.01 6.02
N THR A 166 -0.69 -9.05 5.23
CA THR A 166 -0.05 -9.24 3.91
C THR A 166 -0.47 -8.17 2.91
N PHE A 167 -1.78 -7.91 2.78
CA PHE A 167 -2.29 -6.91 1.83
C PHE A 167 -2.00 -5.49 2.27
N ALA A 168 -2.01 -5.20 3.58
CA ALA A 168 -1.59 -3.91 4.11
C ALA A 168 -0.14 -3.67 3.67
N LEU A 169 0.79 -4.58 4.00
CA LEU A 169 2.20 -4.51 3.60
C LEU A 169 2.37 -4.28 2.10
N ALA A 170 1.85 -5.20 1.29
CA ALA A 170 2.10 -5.21 -0.14
C ALA A 170 1.50 -3.96 -0.82
N GLY A 171 0.35 -3.49 -0.34
CA GLY A 171 -0.38 -2.37 -0.94
C GLY A 171 0.15 -0.99 -0.61
N HIS A 172 0.74 -0.75 0.56
CA HIS A 172 1.22 0.60 0.93
C HIS A 172 2.71 0.82 0.70
N GLU A 173 3.59 -0.02 1.26
CA GLU A 173 5.05 0.24 1.22
C GLU A 173 5.62 0.20 -0.21
N THR A 174 5.15 -0.73 -1.05
CA THR A 174 5.66 -0.83 -2.43
C THR A 174 5.22 0.35 -3.27
N VAL A 175 3.97 0.79 -3.11
CA VAL A 175 3.39 1.93 -3.82
C VAL A 175 4.00 3.24 -3.34
N SER A 176 4.20 3.40 -2.02
CA SER A 176 4.83 4.60 -1.46
C SER A 176 6.26 4.76 -1.96
N THR A 177 7.02 3.67 -2.02
CA THR A 177 8.38 3.64 -2.58
C THR A 177 8.38 4.02 -4.05
N ALA A 178 7.46 3.45 -4.85
CA ALA A 178 7.35 3.78 -6.27
C ALA A 178 7.01 5.26 -6.51
N ILE A 179 6.05 5.81 -5.75
CA ILE A 179 5.68 7.23 -5.83
C ILE A 179 6.84 8.13 -5.42
N ALA A 180 7.53 7.81 -4.32
CA ALA A 180 8.66 8.62 -3.83
C ALA A 180 9.80 8.68 -4.87
N TRP A 181 10.17 7.54 -5.48
CA TRP A 181 11.16 7.52 -6.55
C TRP A 181 10.69 8.25 -7.81
N ALA A 182 9.42 8.10 -8.19
CA ALA A 182 8.86 8.80 -9.35
C ALA A 182 8.94 10.32 -9.16
N LEU A 183 8.49 10.83 -8.01
CA LEU A 183 8.56 12.26 -7.69
C LEU A 183 10.01 12.76 -7.66
N TYR A 184 10.94 11.99 -7.09
CA TYR A 184 12.35 12.33 -7.08
C TYR A 184 12.93 12.45 -8.50
N LEU A 185 12.67 11.46 -9.37
CA LEU A 185 13.19 11.48 -10.74
C LEU A 185 12.53 12.57 -11.60
N ILE A 186 11.21 12.76 -11.47
CA ILE A 186 10.51 13.83 -12.20
C ILE A 186 11.07 15.19 -11.80
N GLY A 187 11.35 15.42 -10.51
CA GLY A 187 11.98 16.67 -10.05
C GLY A 187 13.44 16.84 -10.49
N LEU A 188 14.15 15.74 -10.79
CA LEU A 188 15.54 15.77 -11.23
C LEU A 188 15.69 16.01 -12.75
N TYR A 189 14.71 15.56 -13.55
CA TYR A 189 14.74 15.64 -15.02
C TYR A 189 13.67 16.61 -15.54
N SER A 190 14.03 17.90 -15.64
CA SER A 190 13.09 18.97 -16.02
C SER A 190 12.47 18.76 -17.41
N ASP A 191 13.20 18.17 -18.36
CA ASP A 191 12.68 17.86 -19.71
C ASP A 191 11.61 16.77 -19.69
N VAL A 192 11.75 15.78 -18.79
CA VAL A 192 10.73 14.76 -18.54
C VAL A 192 9.52 15.40 -17.86
N GLN A 193 9.74 16.25 -16.86
CA GLN A 193 8.67 16.98 -16.19
C GLN A 193 7.85 17.84 -17.17
N THR A 194 8.51 18.58 -18.07
CA THR A 194 7.83 19.40 -19.11
C THR A 194 6.94 18.53 -19.99
N LYS A 195 7.43 17.38 -20.47
CA LYS A 195 6.62 16.48 -21.31
C LYS A 195 5.42 15.89 -20.57
N ILE A 196 5.56 15.59 -19.28
CA ILE A 196 4.43 15.16 -18.45
C ILE A 196 3.39 16.29 -18.37
N HIS A 197 3.80 17.53 -18.12
CA HIS A 197 2.87 18.67 -18.13
C HIS A 197 2.18 18.85 -19.48
N GLU A 198 2.91 18.78 -20.59
CA GLU A 198 2.30 18.85 -21.94
C GLU A 198 1.29 17.73 -22.21
N GLU A 199 1.50 16.54 -21.66
CA GLU A 199 0.55 15.43 -21.73
C GLU A 199 -0.68 15.71 -20.86
N LEU A 200 -0.48 16.14 -19.61
CA LEU A 200 -1.57 16.51 -18.70
C LEU A 200 -2.45 17.63 -19.28
N ASP A 201 -1.84 18.68 -19.85
CA ASP A 201 -2.56 19.79 -20.49
C ASP A 201 -3.44 19.31 -21.65
N LYS A 202 -3.00 18.31 -22.42
CA LYS A 202 -3.79 17.72 -23.51
C LYS A 202 -4.96 16.88 -23.01
N VAL A 203 -4.78 16.14 -21.92
CA VAL A 203 -5.79 15.23 -21.37
C VAL A 203 -6.86 15.99 -20.58
N PHE A 204 -6.46 16.97 -19.78
CA PHE A 204 -7.37 17.74 -18.92
C PHE A 204 -7.91 19.00 -19.60
N GLY A 205 -7.18 19.59 -20.54
CA GLY A 205 -7.61 20.77 -21.28
C GLY A 205 -7.91 21.95 -20.35
N GLU A 206 -9.10 22.55 -20.49
CA GLU A 206 -9.54 23.68 -19.65
C GLU A 206 -10.11 23.25 -18.29
N ASP A 207 -10.42 21.97 -18.10
CA ASP A 207 -10.99 21.44 -16.85
C ASP A 207 -9.89 20.81 -15.99
N THR A 208 -9.08 21.66 -15.35
CA THR A 208 -7.91 21.23 -14.55
C THR A 208 -8.26 20.82 -13.12
N GLU A 209 -9.46 21.14 -12.65
CA GLU A 209 -9.90 20.91 -11.26
C GLU A 209 -10.79 19.67 -11.12
N ARG A 210 -11.25 19.05 -12.22
CA ARG A 210 -12.02 17.82 -12.14
C ARG A 210 -11.16 16.64 -11.65
N PRO A 211 -11.76 15.68 -10.93
CA PRO A 211 -11.09 14.42 -10.60
C PRO A 211 -10.63 13.64 -11.84
N ALA A 212 -9.51 12.93 -11.71
CA ALA A 212 -9.05 12.00 -12.73
C ALA A 212 -9.98 10.79 -12.83
N SER A 213 -10.29 10.37 -14.05
CA SER A 213 -11.13 9.22 -14.38
C SER A 213 -10.30 8.08 -14.97
N GLU A 214 -10.88 6.87 -15.05
CA GLU A 214 -10.24 5.71 -15.67
C GLU A 214 -9.88 5.97 -17.13
N LYS A 215 -10.71 6.74 -17.85
CA LYS A 215 -10.46 7.07 -19.25
C LYS A 215 -9.20 7.93 -19.38
N ASP A 216 -9.02 8.90 -18.49
CA ASP A 216 -7.84 9.76 -18.51
C ASP A 216 -6.55 8.94 -18.37
N LEU A 217 -6.55 7.92 -17.48
CA LEU A 217 -5.38 7.06 -17.31
C LEU A 217 -4.96 6.33 -18.60
N SER A 218 -5.91 6.01 -19.49
CA SER A 218 -5.58 5.39 -20.77
C SER A 218 -4.92 6.34 -21.78
N ASP A 219 -5.10 7.65 -21.57
CA ASP A 219 -4.53 8.71 -22.41
C ASP A 219 -3.19 9.25 -21.85
N LEU A 220 -2.81 8.90 -20.61
CA LEU A 220 -1.55 9.29 -19.94
C LEU A 220 -0.37 8.34 -20.25
N GLN A 221 -0.08 8.14 -21.53
CA GLN A 221 0.88 7.13 -22.01
C GLN A 221 2.34 7.46 -21.66
N TYR A 222 2.73 8.74 -21.73
CA TYR A 222 4.07 9.19 -21.41
C TYR A 222 4.33 9.10 -19.90
N LEU A 223 3.36 9.51 -19.07
CA LEU A 223 3.45 9.32 -17.63
C LEU A 223 3.59 7.83 -17.26
N ASP A 224 2.82 6.94 -17.90
CA ASP A 224 2.97 5.48 -17.71
C ASP A 224 4.38 4.99 -18.09
N CYS A 225 4.98 5.52 -19.18
CA CYS A 225 6.37 5.22 -19.53
C CYS A 225 7.36 5.70 -18.45
N VAL A 226 7.15 6.89 -17.89
CA VAL A 226 7.99 7.43 -16.81
C VAL A 226 7.88 6.58 -15.54
N LEU A 227 6.68 6.14 -15.17
CA LEU A 227 6.47 5.26 -14.01
C LEU A 227 7.11 3.87 -14.23
N LYS A 228 7.04 3.33 -15.45
CA LYS A 228 7.72 2.08 -15.82
C LYS A 228 9.24 2.22 -15.76
N GLU A 229 9.78 3.31 -16.30
CA GLU A 229 11.22 3.56 -16.28
C GLU A 229 11.74 3.81 -14.86
N THR A 230 10.97 4.52 -14.04
CA THR A 230 11.22 4.67 -12.61
C THR A 230 11.37 3.31 -11.93
N ASN A 231 10.40 2.40 -12.14
CA ASN A 231 10.44 1.06 -11.54
C ASN A 231 11.52 0.16 -12.16
N ARG A 232 11.95 0.42 -13.40
CA ARG A 232 13.09 -0.30 -14.03
C ARG A 232 14.41 0.06 -13.34
N ILE A 233 14.60 1.33 -12.98
CA ILE A 233 15.83 1.83 -12.33
C ILE A 233 15.78 1.60 -10.81
N TYR A 234 14.66 1.94 -10.17
CA TYR A 234 14.42 1.82 -8.73
C TYR A 234 13.19 0.94 -8.46
N PRO A 235 13.31 -0.39 -8.61
CA PRO A 235 12.21 -1.30 -8.33
C PRO A 235 11.88 -1.30 -6.83
N ALA A 236 10.60 -1.12 -6.48
CA ALA A 236 10.14 -1.21 -5.10
C ALA A 236 10.39 -2.59 -4.46
N ALA A 237 10.43 -3.65 -5.27
CA ALA A 237 10.74 -5.02 -4.85
C ALA A 237 11.87 -5.62 -5.72
N PRO A 238 13.15 -5.36 -5.38
CA PRO A 238 14.29 -5.77 -6.22
C PRO A 238 14.63 -7.27 -6.17
N LEU A 239 14.15 -7.99 -5.15
CA LEU A 239 14.52 -9.38 -4.90
C LEU A 239 13.28 -10.24 -4.67
N PHE A 240 13.25 -11.42 -5.30
CA PHE A 240 12.25 -12.46 -5.05
C PHE A 240 12.90 -13.83 -5.02
N GLY A 241 12.49 -14.67 -4.07
CA GLY A 241 12.97 -16.04 -3.93
C GLY A 241 12.02 -17.04 -4.58
N ARG A 242 12.56 -18.13 -5.13
CA ARG A 242 11.80 -19.30 -5.58
C ARG A 242 12.44 -20.56 -5.03
N LYS A 243 11.62 -21.57 -4.72
CA LYS A 243 12.07 -22.93 -4.41
C LYS A 243 11.59 -23.83 -5.55
N ILE A 244 12.52 -24.49 -6.22
CA ILE A 244 12.21 -25.48 -7.25
C ILE A 244 11.64 -26.72 -6.54
N LEU A 245 10.47 -27.19 -7.00
CA LEU A 245 9.78 -28.33 -6.40
C LEU A 245 10.06 -29.64 -7.15
N GLU A 246 10.44 -29.53 -8.43
CA GLU A 246 10.66 -30.65 -9.35
C GLU A 246 11.83 -30.32 -10.27
N ASP A 247 12.56 -31.33 -10.75
CA ASP A 247 13.69 -31.13 -11.66
C ASP A 247 13.27 -30.30 -12.87
N THR A 248 13.92 -29.15 -13.06
CA THR A 248 13.52 -28.15 -14.05
C THR A 248 14.72 -27.73 -14.89
N ASN A 249 14.61 -27.85 -16.22
CA ASN A 249 15.59 -27.26 -17.14
C ASN A 249 15.27 -25.77 -17.33
N ILE A 250 16.14 -24.89 -16.82
CA ILE A 250 16.02 -23.43 -16.95
C ILE A 250 16.97 -22.96 -18.04
N CYS A 251 16.40 -22.37 -19.09
CA CYS A 251 17.08 -21.90 -20.31
C CYS A 251 17.78 -23.03 -21.11
N LYS A 252 17.59 -23.03 -22.42
CA LYS A 252 18.34 -23.88 -23.36
C LYS A 252 19.57 -23.15 -23.85
#